data_AF-A0A6C0DJT8-F1
#
_entry.id   AF-A0A6C0DJT8-F1
#
_cell.length_a   1.000
_cell.length_b   1.000
_cell.length_c   1.000
_cell.angle_alpha   90.00
_cell.angle_beta   90.00
_cell.angle_gamma   90.00
#
_symmetry.space_group_name_H-M   'P 1'
#
loop_
_entity.id
_entity.type
_entity.pdbx_description
1 polymer ?
#
loop_
_entity_poly.entity_id
_entity_poly.type
_entity_poly.pdbx_seq_one_letter_code
_entity_poly.pdbx_strand_id
1 'polypeptide(L)'
;MDDTCVVITGLLRNNFIQPLIEMYKEVPHKIISTWKDQPHIDDLRNEGFVIQLNNYPSYRNCTNYQTVNIREGCLLAKSLGFSYVIRMRTDLICNDVVKFMGCIGHLYKERITVLGYIQTILFYIIDFFVAGPINEMLLVFNEEQKEEDKRFVEQYWMEEYFNKKDLTLAEVKERLYSCLQVLQDNNIEMEIISKNWGKIIGKYCKQNIILN
;
A
#
# COMPACT_ATOMS: atom_id res chain seq x y z
N MET A 1 17.12 8.26 3.37
CA MET A 1 15.83 7.80 2.81
C MET A 1 15.79 7.99 1.29
N ASP A 2 16.95 8.30 0.71
CA ASP A 2 17.06 8.96 -0.60
C ASP A 2 16.78 7.99 -1.75
N ASP A 3 16.78 6.69 -1.46
CA ASP A 3 16.47 5.59 -2.37
C ASP A 3 15.01 5.09 -2.29
N THR A 4 14.18 5.72 -1.46
CA THR A 4 12.81 5.28 -1.15
C THR A 4 11.79 6.35 -1.54
N CYS A 5 10.72 5.95 -2.21
CA CYS A 5 9.59 6.82 -2.57
C CYS A 5 8.28 6.33 -1.95
N VAL A 6 7.45 7.25 -1.45
CA VAL A 6 6.09 6.92 -1.04
C VAL A 6 5.15 7.02 -2.24
N VAL A 7 4.45 5.93 -2.55
CA VAL A 7 3.44 5.87 -3.62
C VAL A 7 2.05 5.81 -2.99
N ILE A 8 1.28 6.87 -3.16
CA ILE A 8 -0.03 7.03 -2.55
C ILE A 8 -1.07 6.77 -3.64
N THR A 9 -2.04 5.91 -3.34
CA THR A 9 -2.97 5.37 -4.35
C THR A 9 -4.42 5.44 -3.89
N GLY A 10 -5.33 5.66 -4.82
CA GLY A 10 -6.76 5.72 -4.55
C GLY A 10 -7.41 7.02 -5.05
N LEU A 11 -8.68 7.20 -4.69
CA LEU A 11 -9.44 8.38 -5.09
C LEU A 11 -9.04 9.60 -4.26
N LEU A 12 -9.09 10.77 -4.89
CA LEU A 12 -8.85 12.07 -4.27
C LEU A 12 -10.19 12.71 -3.91
N ARG A 13 -10.63 12.53 -2.67
CA ARG A 13 -11.85 13.17 -2.15
C ARG A 13 -11.47 14.42 -1.37
N ASN A 14 -12.33 15.42 -1.38
CA ASN A 14 -12.10 16.71 -0.71
C ASN A 14 -11.68 16.55 0.76
N ASN A 15 -12.29 15.60 1.47
CA ASN A 15 -12.00 15.33 2.88
C ASN A 15 -10.68 14.57 3.13
N PHE A 16 -9.97 14.13 2.08
CA PHE A 16 -8.68 13.45 2.18
C PHE A 16 -7.50 14.39 1.89
N ILE A 17 -7.72 15.46 1.11
CA ILE A 17 -6.63 16.30 0.57
C ILE A 17 -5.80 16.95 1.68
N GLN A 18 -6.43 17.70 2.58
CA GLN A 18 -5.70 18.38 3.65
C GLN A 18 -4.98 17.40 4.59
N PRO A 19 -5.62 16.30 5.06
CA PRO A 19 -4.91 15.26 5.80
C PRO A 19 -3.71 14.66 5.06
N LEU A 20 -3.82 14.43 3.76
CA LEU A 20 -2.72 13.88 2.94
C LEU A 20 -1.54 14.85 2.86
N ILE A 21 -1.81 16.13 2.58
CA ILE A 21 -0.78 17.17 2.51
C ILE A 21 -0.05 17.26 3.84
N GLU A 22 -0.79 17.36 4.95
CA GLU A 22 -0.21 17.49 6.29
C GLU A 22 0.63 16.26 6.67
N MET A 23 0.09 15.04 6.44
CA MET A 23 0.79 13.80 6.75
C MET A 23 2.13 13.70 6.00
N TYR A 24 2.18 14.10 4.73
CA TYR A 24 3.37 13.94 3.88
C TYR A 24 4.19 15.21 3.68
N LYS A 25 3.96 16.28 4.44
CA LYS A 25 4.66 17.57 4.24
C LYS A 25 6.19 17.45 4.38
N GLU A 26 6.66 16.59 5.28
CA GLU A 26 8.08 16.34 5.54
C GLU A 26 8.65 15.16 4.74
N VAL A 27 7.83 14.48 3.91
CA VAL A 27 8.29 13.39 3.06
C VAL A 27 8.85 13.98 1.75
N PRO A 28 10.14 13.76 1.45
CA PRO A 28 10.79 14.41 0.31
C PRO A 28 10.40 13.80 -1.04
N HIS A 29 10.08 12.50 -1.07
CA HIS A 29 9.80 11.76 -2.28
C HIS A 29 8.44 11.10 -2.18
N LYS A 30 7.44 11.71 -2.82
CA LYS A 30 6.04 11.29 -2.75
C LYS A 30 5.37 11.39 -4.12
N ILE A 31 4.75 10.29 -4.53
CA ILE A 31 3.97 10.16 -5.75
C ILE A 31 2.51 9.95 -5.37
N ILE A 32 1.59 10.64 -6.02
CA ILE A 32 0.18 10.28 -6.05
C ILE A 32 -0.09 9.60 -7.38
N SER A 33 -0.51 8.34 -7.34
CA SER A 33 -0.93 7.58 -8.52
C SER A 33 -2.43 7.35 -8.48
N THR A 34 -3.12 7.98 -9.41
CA THR A 34 -4.59 8.07 -9.42
C THR A 34 -5.14 8.24 -10.84
N TRP A 35 -6.45 8.44 -10.98
CA TRP A 35 -7.12 8.52 -12.29
C TRP A 35 -7.05 9.92 -12.90
N LYS A 36 -7.07 9.97 -14.25
CA LYS A 36 -7.00 11.23 -15.02
C LYS A 36 -8.11 12.25 -14.73
N ASP A 37 -9.25 11.80 -14.21
CA ASP A 37 -10.42 12.63 -13.93
C ASP A 37 -10.51 13.10 -12.48
N GLN A 38 -9.48 12.84 -11.66
CA GLN A 38 -9.52 13.20 -10.24
C GLN A 38 -9.38 14.72 -10.03
N PRO A 39 -10.05 15.26 -9.01
CA PRO A 39 -9.88 16.66 -8.60
C PRO A 39 -8.57 16.87 -7.82
N HIS A 40 -8.24 18.12 -7.49
CA HIS A 40 -7.14 18.51 -6.61
C HIS A 40 -5.72 18.16 -7.07
N ILE A 41 -5.56 17.83 -8.36
CA ILE A 41 -4.25 17.49 -8.93
C ILE A 41 -3.26 18.64 -8.79
N ASP A 42 -3.70 19.87 -9.09
CA ASP A 42 -2.82 21.04 -9.03
C ASP A 42 -2.51 21.45 -7.58
N ASP A 43 -3.47 21.30 -6.67
CA ASP A 43 -3.25 21.49 -5.22
C ASP A 43 -2.12 20.58 -4.73
N LEU A 44 -2.16 19.29 -5.07
CA LEU A 44 -1.13 18.32 -4.67
C LEU A 44 0.22 18.59 -5.35
N ARG A 45 0.25 19.03 -6.62
CA ARG A 45 1.51 19.41 -7.28
C ARG A 45 2.19 20.57 -6.57
N ASN A 46 1.43 21.58 -6.17
CA ASN A 46 1.94 22.75 -5.46
C ASN A 46 2.58 22.38 -4.11
N GLU A 47 2.14 21.28 -3.50
CA GLU A 47 2.68 20.71 -2.25
C GLU A 47 3.83 19.71 -2.48
N GLY A 48 4.38 19.68 -3.70
CA GLY A 48 5.55 18.89 -4.06
C GLY A 48 5.27 17.40 -4.31
N PHE A 49 4.01 17.01 -4.53
CA PHE A 49 3.70 15.65 -4.99
C PHE A 49 3.98 15.51 -6.49
N VAL A 50 4.68 14.43 -6.85
CA VAL A 50 4.73 13.98 -8.24
C VAL A 50 3.42 13.26 -8.56
N ILE A 51 2.79 13.57 -9.69
CA ILE A 51 1.47 13.01 -10.03
C ILE A 51 1.58 12.04 -11.21
N GLN A 52 1.10 10.81 -11.00
CA GLN A 52 0.88 9.79 -12.01
C GLN A 52 -0.62 9.68 -12.31
N LEU A 53 -1.02 10.00 -13.55
CA LEU A 53 -2.43 9.96 -13.98
C LEU A 53 -2.69 8.77 -14.91
N ASN A 54 -3.52 7.84 -14.43
CA ASN A 54 -3.75 6.55 -15.08
C ASN A 54 -5.05 6.53 -15.89
N ASN A 55 -5.05 5.70 -16.93
CA ASN A 55 -6.29 5.28 -17.59
C ASN A 55 -6.93 4.17 -16.77
N TYR A 56 -8.26 4.12 -16.76
CA TYR A 56 -9.00 2.99 -16.17
C TYR A 56 -8.68 1.66 -16.88
N PRO A 57 -8.65 0.53 -16.14
CA PRO A 57 -8.51 -0.80 -16.74
C PRO A 57 -9.71 -1.12 -17.64
N SER A 58 -9.49 -2.03 -18.59
CA SER A 58 -10.55 -2.51 -19.50
C SER A 58 -11.63 -3.26 -18.72
N TYR A 59 -11.22 -4.21 -17.88
CA TYR A 59 -12.10 -4.87 -16.92
C TYR A 59 -12.08 -4.12 -15.58
N ARG A 60 -13.21 -3.48 -15.29
CA ARG A 60 -13.37 -2.55 -14.18
C ARG A 60 -13.85 -3.25 -12.92
N ASN A 61 -12.92 -3.60 -12.04
CA ASN A 61 -13.21 -4.13 -10.72
C ASN A 61 -12.27 -3.53 -9.67
N CYS A 62 -12.51 -3.82 -8.39
CA CYS A 62 -11.69 -3.31 -7.29
C CYS A 62 -10.21 -3.71 -7.44
N THR A 63 -9.93 -4.96 -7.80
CA THR A 63 -8.58 -5.50 -7.97
C THR A 63 -7.79 -4.72 -9.00
N ASN A 64 -8.35 -4.52 -10.20
CA ASN A 64 -7.70 -3.86 -11.32
C ASN A 64 -7.54 -2.36 -11.08
N TYR A 65 -8.54 -1.74 -10.43
CA TYR A 65 -8.41 -0.34 -10.01
C TYR A 65 -7.23 -0.11 -9.07
N GLN A 66 -7.02 -1.01 -8.10
CA GLN A 66 -5.89 -0.92 -7.20
C GLN A 66 -4.58 -1.29 -7.92
N THR A 67 -4.58 -2.39 -8.67
CA THR A 67 -3.39 -2.92 -9.38
C THR A 67 -2.80 -1.87 -10.31
N VAL A 68 -3.60 -1.24 -11.17
CA VAL A 68 -3.14 -0.21 -12.10
C VAL A 68 -2.51 0.96 -11.34
N ASN A 69 -3.17 1.52 -10.33
CA ASN A 69 -2.61 2.66 -9.61
C ASN A 69 -1.30 2.32 -8.90
N ILE A 70 -1.20 1.15 -8.28
CA ILE A 70 0.02 0.72 -7.60
C ILE A 70 1.15 0.48 -8.62
N ARG A 71 0.87 -0.28 -9.68
CA ARG A 71 1.83 -0.63 -10.73
C ARG A 71 2.40 0.62 -11.41
N GLU A 72 1.54 1.50 -11.91
CA GLU A 72 1.98 2.70 -12.62
C GLU A 72 2.74 3.67 -11.69
N GLY A 73 2.35 3.76 -10.41
CA GLY A 73 3.09 4.53 -9.42
C GLY A 73 4.48 3.95 -9.15
N CYS A 74 4.60 2.62 -9.07
CA CYS A 74 5.89 1.93 -8.92
C CYS A 74 6.77 2.07 -10.18
N LEU A 75 6.19 2.01 -11.38
CA LEU A 75 6.91 2.23 -12.63
C LEU A 75 7.46 3.66 -12.71
N LEU A 76 6.66 4.66 -12.32
CA LEU A 76 7.14 6.04 -12.24
C LEU A 76 8.27 6.17 -11.22
N ALA A 77 8.11 5.64 -10.01
CA ALA A 77 9.17 5.65 -8.99
C ALA A 77 10.47 5.01 -9.50
N LYS A 78 10.37 3.87 -10.19
CA LYS A 78 11.51 3.20 -10.83
C LYS A 78 12.19 4.10 -11.87
N SER A 79 11.41 4.75 -12.72
CA SER A 79 11.95 5.65 -13.76
C SER A 79 12.65 6.88 -13.19
N LEU A 80 12.28 7.30 -11.98
CA LEU A 80 12.92 8.38 -11.22
C LEU A 80 14.16 7.92 -10.43
N GLY A 81 14.54 6.63 -10.53
CA GLY A 81 15.76 6.08 -9.94
C GLY A 81 15.61 5.54 -8.52
N PHE A 82 14.39 5.45 -7.98
CA PHE A 82 14.17 4.85 -6.67
C PHE A 82 14.38 3.33 -6.71
N SER A 83 14.82 2.76 -5.59
CA SER A 83 15.02 1.31 -5.42
C SER A 83 13.92 0.66 -4.59
N TYR A 84 13.31 1.43 -3.68
CA TYR A 84 12.27 0.97 -2.77
C TYR A 84 11.04 1.85 -2.85
N VAL A 85 9.88 1.27 -2.61
CA VAL A 85 8.61 2.00 -2.51
C VAL A 85 7.87 1.65 -1.24
N ILE A 86 7.15 2.63 -0.74
CA ILE A 86 6.16 2.49 0.32
C ILE A 86 4.80 2.85 -0.27
N ARG A 87 3.94 1.86 -0.47
CA ARG A 87 2.57 2.07 -0.94
C ARG A 87 1.63 2.33 0.22
N MET A 88 0.87 3.41 0.15
CA MET A 88 -0.22 3.73 1.08
C MET A 88 -1.49 4.13 0.31
N ARG A 89 -2.64 4.04 0.98
CA ARG A 89 -3.92 4.50 0.43
C ARG A 89 -4.13 5.99 0.68
N THR A 90 -4.86 6.66 -0.21
CA THR A 90 -5.23 8.08 -0.07
C THR A 90 -6.10 8.36 1.15
N ASP A 91 -6.81 7.36 1.67
CA ASP A 91 -7.68 7.47 2.84
C ASP A 91 -7.05 6.97 4.14
N LEU A 92 -5.78 6.55 4.12
CA LEU A 92 -5.03 6.09 5.29
C LEU A 92 -4.20 7.24 5.88
N ILE A 93 -4.45 7.57 7.14
CA ILE A 93 -3.68 8.56 7.91
C ILE A 93 -2.82 7.86 8.94
N CYS A 94 -1.59 8.35 9.08
CA CYS A 94 -0.61 7.93 10.07
C CYS A 94 -0.27 9.15 10.94
N ASN A 95 -0.26 8.96 12.26
CA ASN A 95 0.02 10.07 13.20
C ASN A 95 1.45 10.63 13.05
N ASP A 96 2.41 9.81 12.64
CA ASP A 96 3.79 10.20 12.38
C ASP A 96 4.41 9.32 11.28
N VAL A 97 4.19 9.72 10.02
CA VAL A 97 4.61 8.91 8.86
C VAL A 97 6.14 8.87 8.71
N VAL A 98 6.84 9.94 9.08
CA VAL A 98 8.30 10.04 8.97
C VAL A 98 8.96 9.08 9.96
N LYS A 99 8.51 9.09 11.22
CA LYS A 99 8.96 8.12 12.22
C LYS A 99 8.65 6.70 11.77
N PHE A 100 7.43 6.44 11.30
CA PHE A 100 7.05 5.13 10.81
C PHE A 100 7.99 4.62 9.71
N MET A 101 8.23 5.41 8.67
CA MET A 101 9.17 5.09 7.59
C MET A 101 10.58 4.81 8.09
N GLY A 102 11.05 5.57 9.09
CA GLY A 102 12.34 5.34 9.74
C GLY A 102 12.41 4.00 10.47
N CYS A 103 11.35 3.63 11.20
CA CYS A 103 11.30 2.40 11.98
C CYS A 103 11.26 1.13 11.11
N ILE A 104 10.56 1.15 9.97
CA ILE A 104 10.42 -0.03 9.10
C ILE A 104 11.46 -0.13 7.98
N GLY A 105 12.40 0.84 7.90
CA GLY A 105 13.43 0.94 6.87
C GLY A 105 14.17 -0.36 6.57
N HIS A 106 14.56 -1.06 7.63
CA HIS A 106 15.30 -2.32 7.53
C HIS A 106 14.44 -3.48 7.00
N LEU A 107 13.12 -3.48 7.25
CA LEU A 107 12.23 -4.55 6.83
C LEU A 107 12.01 -4.54 5.31
N TYR A 108 11.57 -3.38 4.78
CA TYR A 108 11.18 -3.29 3.37
C TYR A 108 12.36 -3.28 2.41
N LYS A 109 13.59 -3.05 2.91
CA LYS A 109 14.80 -3.14 2.09
C LYS A 109 15.20 -4.59 1.80
N GLU A 110 14.80 -5.52 2.65
CA GLU A 110 15.08 -6.95 2.44
C GLU A 110 13.96 -7.65 1.66
N ARG A 111 12.69 -7.37 2.00
CA ARG A 111 11.52 -8.12 1.50
C ARG A 111 10.28 -7.24 1.42
N ILE A 112 9.24 -7.75 0.78
CA ILE A 112 7.92 -7.12 0.87
C ILE A 112 7.49 -7.08 2.35
N THR A 113 7.11 -5.90 2.82
CA THR A 113 6.63 -5.63 4.16
C THR A 113 5.18 -5.16 4.09
N VAL A 114 4.29 -5.81 4.83
CA VAL A 114 2.87 -5.47 4.91
C VAL A 114 2.51 -5.05 6.33
N LEU A 115 1.35 -4.41 6.49
CA LEU A 115 0.83 -4.09 7.82
C LEU A 115 0.60 -5.34 8.67
N GLY A 116 0.10 -6.39 8.01
CA GLY A 116 -0.20 -7.69 8.61
C GLY A 116 -0.85 -8.59 7.58
N TYR A 117 -1.17 -9.79 8.01
CA TYR A 117 -1.80 -10.81 7.16
C TYR A 117 -2.82 -11.61 7.97
N ILE A 118 -3.74 -12.25 7.26
CA ILE A 118 -4.80 -13.08 7.82
C ILE A 118 -4.68 -14.47 7.19
N GLN A 119 -4.62 -15.50 8.03
CA GLN A 119 -4.70 -16.89 7.62
C GLN A 119 -6.06 -17.46 8.08
N THR A 120 -6.82 -17.97 7.12
CA THR A 120 -8.02 -18.79 7.33
C THR A 120 -7.88 -20.05 6.48
N ILE A 121 -8.96 -20.52 5.85
CA ILE A 121 -8.89 -21.44 4.71
C ILE A 121 -8.08 -20.81 3.56
N LEU A 122 -8.08 -19.48 3.47
CA LEU A 122 -7.31 -18.69 2.51
C LEU A 122 -6.29 -17.81 3.24
N PHE A 123 -5.20 -17.50 2.56
CA PHE A 123 -4.22 -16.51 3.00
C PHE A 123 -4.40 -15.19 2.25
N TYR A 124 -4.36 -14.06 2.96
CA TYR A 124 -4.32 -12.75 2.34
C TYR A 124 -3.70 -11.68 3.25
N ILE A 125 -3.24 -10.58 2.63
CA ILE A 125 -2.60 -9.46 3.34
C ILE A 125 -3.60 -8.35 3.67
N ILE A 126 -3.27 -7.51 4.65
CA ILE A 126 -3.98 -6.23 4.87
C ILE A 126 -3.37 -5.19 3.92
N ASP A 127 -4.09 -4.85 2.87
CA ASP A 127 -3.56 -4.11 1.72
C ASP A 127 -3.33 -2.61 1.96
N PHE A 128 -3.74 -2.04 3.10
CA PHE A 128 -3.69 -0.59 3.31
C PHE A 128 -2.28 0.01 3.22
N PHE A 129 -1.28 -0.82 3.47
CA PHE A 129 0.13 -0.49 3.39
C PHE A 129 0.90 -1.70 2.87
N VAL A 130 1.76 -1.47 1.89
CA VAL A 130 2.72 -2.47 1.37
C VAL A 130 4.00 -1.73 1.01
N ALA A 131 5.16 -2.20 1.46
CA ALA A 131 6.45 -1.62 1.12
C ALA A 131 7.42 -2.70 0.65
N GLY A 132 8.40 -2.35 -0.16
CA GLY A 132 9.40 -3.31 -0.58
C GLY A 132 10.33 -2.82 -1.67
N PRO A 133 11.24 -3.68 -2.15
CA PRO A 133 12.00 -3.42 -3.37
C PRO A 133 11.04 -3.21 -4.54
N ILE A 134 11.28 -2.19 -5.38
CA ILE A 134 10.38 -1.85 -6.49
C ILE A 134 10.16 -3.04 -7.42
N ASN A 135 11.19 -3.82 -7.72
CA ASN A 135 11.04 -4.97 -8.61
C ASN A 135 10.10 -6.04 -8.02
N GLU A 136 10.19 -6.31 -6.71
CA GLU A 136 9.26 -7.23 -6.04
C GLU A 136 7.84 -6.67 -6.01
N MET A 137 7.69 -5.38 -5.75
CA MET A 137 6.38 -4.70 -5.79
C MET A 137 5.74 -4.81 -7.18
N LEU A 138 6.53 -4.65 -8.24
CA LEU A 138 6.05 -4.82 -9.61
C LEU A 138 5.69 -6.27 -9.93
N LEU A 139 6.31 -7.28 -9.30
CA LEU A 139 5.89 -8.67 -9.42
C LEU A 139 4.53 -8.91 -8.74
N VAL A 140 4.32 -8.35 -7.54
CA VAL A 140 3.05 -8.48 -6.80
C VAL A 140 1.89 -7.84 -7.56
N PHE A 141 2.10 -6.67 -8.16
CA PHE A 141 1.06 -5.87 -8.80
C PHE A 141 1.17 -5.87 -10.34
N ASN A 142 1.68 -6.94 -10.93
CA ASN A 142 1.93 -7.00 -12.38
C ASN A 142 0.63 -7.16 -13.18
N GLU A 143 -0.14 -8.19 -12.85
CA GLU A 143 -1.22 -8.70 -13.70
C GLU A 143 -2.60 -8.19 -13.27
N GLU A 144 -3.38 -7.71 -14.23
CA GLU A 144 -4.79 -7.40 -14.01
C GLU A 144 -5.62 -8.70 -13.96
N GLN A 145 -6.53 -8.76 -12.99
CA GLN A 145 -7.49 -9.84 -12.85
C GLN A 145 -8.37 -9.94 -14.09
N LYS A 146 -8.62 -11.16 -14.56
CA LYS A 146 -9.50 -11.47 -15.69
C LYS A 146 -10.97 -11.50 -15.27
N GLU A 147 -11.89 -11.39 -16.24
CA GLU A 147 -13.33 -11.29 -15.96
C GLU A 147 -13.94 -12.57 -15.34
N GLU A 148 -13.41 -13.72 -15.75
CA GLU A 148 -13.79 -15.04 -15.25
C GLU A 148 -13.28 -15.32 -13.82
N ASP A 149 -12.27 -14.57 -13.36
CA ASP A 149 -11.65 -14.76 -12.05
C ASP A 149 -12.56 -14.19 -10.94
N LYS A 150 -12.82 -15.01 -9.92
CA LYS A 150 -13.73 -14.69 -8.81
C LYS A 150 -13.03 -14.49 -7.47
N ARG A 151 -11.69 -14.54 -7.44
CA ARG A 151 -10.91 -14.27 -6.24
C ARG A 151 -11.11 -12.82 -5.80
N PHE A 152 -11.14 -12.57 -4.51
CA PHE A 152 -11.10 -11.18 -4.02
C PHE A 152 -9.68 -10.62 -4.15
N VAL A 153 -9.54 -9.30 -4.00
CA VAL A 153 -8.33 -8.53 -4.34
C VAL A 153 -7.07 -9.12 -3.72
N GLU A 154 -7.06 -9.31 -2.41
CA GLU A 154 -5.86 -9.68 -1.68
C GLU A 154 -5.51 -11.17 -1.86
N GLN A 155 -6.51 -12.04 -2.07
CA GLN A 155 -6.27 -13.43 -2.48
C GLN A 155 -5.63 -13.48 -3.86
N TYR A 156 -6.18 -12.73 -4.83
CA TYR A 156 -5.67 -12.69 -6.20
C TYR A 156 -4.18 -12.32 -6.22
N TRP A 157 -3.79 -11.21 -5.59
CA TRP A 157 -2.39 -10.78 -5.57
C TRP A 157 -1.45 -11.79 -4.93
N MET A 158 -1.84 -12.41 -3.81
CA MET A 158 -0.98 -13.38 -3.14
C MET A 158 -0.83 -14.67 -3.96
N GLU A 159 -1.91 -15.18 -4.52
CA GLU A 159 -1.83 -16.40 -5.33
C GLU A 159 -1.02 -16.19 -6.62
N GLU A 160 -1.13 -15.02 -7.26
CA GLU A 160 -0.32 -14.69 -8.45
C GLU A 160 1.16 -14.50 -8.08
N TYR A 161 1.47 -13.74 -7.02
CA TYR A 161 2.84 -13.47 -6.60
C TYR A 161 3.59 -14.74 -6.16
N PHE A 162 2.91 -15.64 -5.47
CA PHE A 162 3.48 -16.92 -5.06
C PHE A 162 3.30 -18.03 -6.10
N ASN A 163 2.49 -17.79 -7.14
CA ASN A 163 2.09 -18.78 -8.13
C ASN A 163 1.53 -20.08 -7.50
N LYS A 164 0.68 -19.91 -6.47
CA LYS A 164 0.14 -21.02 -5.65
C LYS A 164 -1.15 -20.61 -4.93
N LYS A 165 -2.14 -21.52 -4.88
CA LYS A 165 -3.43 -21.28 -4.20
C LYS A 165 -3.39 -21.56 -2.69
N ASP A 166 -2.82 -22.69 -2.31
CA ASP A 166 -2.82 -23.17 -0.93
C ASP A 166 -1.57 -22.70 -0.18
N LEU A 167 -1.50 -21.39 0.08
CA LEU A 167 -0.39 -20.77 0.78
C LEU A 167 -0.40 -21.11 2.27
N THR A 168 0.74 -21.56 2.77
CA THR A 168 0.95 -21.77 4.20
C THR A 168 1.58 -20.54 4.84
N LEU A 169 1.33 -20.34 6.14
CA LEU A 169 1.94 -19.24 6.90
C LEU A 169 3.48 -19.29 6.89
N ALA A 170 4.09 -20.48 6.83
CA ALA A 170 5.53 -20.63 6.76
C ALA A 170 6.08 -20.06 5.45
N GLU A 171 5.51 -20.46 4.31
CA GLU A 171 5.89 -19.96 2.97
C GLU A 171 5.75 -18.44 2.87
N VAL A 172 4.69 -17.89 3.47
CA VAL A 172 4.46 -16.45 3.52
C VAL A 172 5.57 -15.75 4.30
N LYS A 173 5.91 -16.24 5.49
CA LYS A 173 6.94 -15.62 6.36
C LYS A 173 8.34 -15.68 5.76
N GLU A 174 8.59 -16.58 4.80
CA GLU A 174 9.83 -16.61 4.04
C GLU A 174 9.95 -15.46 3.04
N ARG A 175 8.83 -14.87 2.60
CA ARG A 175 8.83 -13.81 1.58
C ARG A 175 8.30 -12.47 2.07
N LEU A 176 7.49 -12.44 3.12
CA LEU A 176 6.84 -11.24 3.63
C LEU A 176 7.24 -10.97 5.08
N TYR A 177 7.44 -9.70 5.41
CA TYR A 177 7.48 -9.22 6.78
C TYR A 177 6.18 -8.52 7.16
N SER A 178 5.82 -8.61 8.43
CA SER A 178 4.76 -7.80 9.03
C SER A 178 5.40 -6.69 9.84
N CYS A 179 4.95 -5.44 9.66
CA CYS A 179 5.39 -4.32 10.47
C CYS A 179 4.45 -4.02 11.66
N LEU A 180 3.46 -4.87 11.94
CA LEU A 180 2.47 -4.61 12.99
C LEU A 180 3.10 -4.32 14.37
N GLN A 181 4.09 -5.13 14.76
CA GLN A 181 4.76 -4.97 16.04
C GLN A 181 5.54 -3.64 16.12
N VAL A 182 6.13 -3.22 14.99
CA VAL A 182 6.85 -1.93 14.90
C VAL A 182 5.91 -0.77 15.19
N LEU A 183 4.67 -0.81 14.70
CA LEU A 183 3.69 0.23 15.01
C LEU A 183 3.40 0.30 16.51
N GLN A 184 3.18 -0.85 17.14
CA GLN A 184 2.86 -0.97 18.57
C GLN A 184 4.01 -0.44 19.44
N ASP A 185 5.22 -0.93 19.18
CA ASP A 185 6.41 -0.60 19.99
C ASP A 185 6.78 0.89 19.89
N ASN A 186 6.39 1.54 18.79
CA ASN A 186 6.73 2.95 18.53
C ASN A 186 5.55 3.91 18.71
N ASN A 187 4.40 3.44 19.21
CA ASN A 187 3.17 4.21 19.37
C ASN A 187 2.73 4.92 18.07
N ILE A 188 2.84 4.21 16.94
CA ILE A 188 2.37 4.68 15.64
C ILE A 188 0.93 4.20 15.46
N GLU A 189 0.04 5.14 15.20
CA GLU A 189 -1.38 4.88 14.94
C GLU A 189 -1.68 5.16 13.47
N MET A 190 -2.50 4.29 12.86
CA MET A 190 -3.12 4.61 11.57
C MET A 190 -4.63 4.45 11.58
N GLU A 191 -5.28 5.24 10.73
CA GLU A 191 -6.73 5.35 10.65
C GLU A 191 -7.19 5.52 9.20
N ILE A 192 -8.34 4.94 8.86
CA ILE A 192 -8.96 5.12 7.54
C ILE A 192 -10.07 6.16 7.64
N ILE A 193 -9.92 7.30 6.95
CA ILE A 193 -10.90 8.39 6.99
C ILE A 193 -12.23 7.99 6.33
N SER A 194 -12.19 7.11 5.32
CA SER A 194 -13.35 6.82 4.46
C SER A 194 -14.46 6.00 5.13
N LYS A 195 -14.25 5.52 6.37
CA LYS A 195 -15.19 4.66 7.09
C LYS A 195 -15.44 5.20 8.49
N ASN A 196 -16.68 5.11 8.98
CA ASN A 196 -17.04 5.25 10.42
C ASN A 196 -16.34 4.24 11.35
N TRP A 197 -15.38 3.46 10.82
CA TRP A 197 -14.53 2.54 11.54
C TRP A 197 -13.29 3.31 12.00
N GLY A 198 -13.45 4.11 13.05
CA GLY A 198 -12.33 4.72 13.76
C GLY A 198 -11.30 3.65 14.19
N LYS A 199 -10.03 4.05 14.26
CA LYS A 199 -8.86 3.22 14.67
C LYS A 199 -8.96 1.74 14.25
N ILE A 200 -9.00 1.45 12.95
CA ILE A 200 -8.93 0.07 12.43
C ILE A 200 -7.68 -0.65 12.98
N ILE A 201 -6.54 0.06 12.99
CA ILE A 201 -5.27 -0.50 13.46
C ILE A 201 -5.30 -0.72 14.97
N GLY A 202 -5.94 0.13 15.78
CA GLY A 202 -6.04 -0.06 17.22
C GLY A 202 -6.78 -1.33 17.63
N LYS A 203 -7.79 -1.77 16.85
CA LYS A 203 -8.57 -2.99 17.14
C LYS A 203 -7.91 -4.25 16.55
N TYR A 204 -7.31 -4.17 15.36
CA TYR A 204 -6.55 -5.27 14.75
C TYR A 204 -5.17 -5.49 15.42
N CYS A 205 -4.53 -4.45 15.96
CA CYS A 205 -3.26 -4.57 16.71
C CYS A 205 -3.44 -5.15 18.11
N LYS A 206 -4.52 -4.79 18.81
CA LYS A 206 -4.78 -5.27 20.18
C LYS A 206 -5.26 -6.72 20.23
N GLN A 207 -5.81 -7.21 19.12
CA GLN A 207 -6.12 -8.61 18.97
C GLN A 207 -4.88 -9.24 18.35
N ASN A 208 -4.10 -9.98 19.14
CA ASN A 208 -3.19 -10.99 18.59
C ASN A 208 -4.03 -12.02 17.85
N ILE A 209 -4.48 -11.69 16.63
CA ILE A 209 -5.14 -12.60 15.73
C ILE A 209 -4.04 -13.49 15.15
N ILE A 210 -3.51 -14.36 15.99
CA ILE A 210 -3.10 -15.68 15.54
C ILE A 210 -4.43 -16.44 15.48
N LEU A 211 -5.12 -16.36 14.34
CA LEU A 211 -6.13 -17.36 14.04
C LEU A 211 -5.34 -18.64 13.76
N ASN A 212 -5.21 -19.46 14.80
CA ASN A 212 -4.87 -20.87 14.65
C ASN A 212 -5.98 -21.58 13.88
#